data_AF-A0A7M2QZC7-F1
#
_entry.id   AF-A0A7M2QZC7-F1
#
_cell.length_a   1.000
_cell.length_b   1.000
_cell.length_c   1.000
_cell.angle_alpha   90.00
_cell.angle_beta   90.00
_cell.angle_gamma   90.00
#
_symmetry.space_group_name_H-M   'P 1'
#
loop_
_entity.id
_entity.type
_entity.pdbx_description
1 polymer ?
#
loop_
_entity_poly.entity_id
_entity_poly.type
_entity_poly.pdbx_seq_one_letter_code
_entity_poly.pdbx_strand_id
1 'polypeptide(L)'
;MYKRKRLLQGILVISALEMLYYYFIGKQYLFINGLGDMPYYIIGGNALLFVAYFILVEKSNIRKKNALIIIAYALLIIAPFYFQKHVPSFNVDDATQIISRTEGGKVVKDRKFSGTIVDYSGLEVYIITLEKDKEVSRYAFDPYTEKYYSFAD
;
A
#
# COMPACT_ATOMS: atom_id res chain seq x y z
N MET A 1 34.17 14.58 7.52
CA MET A 1 33.94 13.47 6.57
C MET A 1 33.29 12.24 7.20
N TYR A 2 33.74 11.78 8.37
CA TYR A 2 33.23 10.56 9.02
C TYR A 2 31.74 10.61 9.40
N LYS A 3 31.28 11.71 10.04
CA LYS A 3 29.87 11.91 10.41
C LYS A 3 28.92 11.87 9.20
N ARG A 4 29.33 12.48 8.07
CA ARG A 4 28.57 12.50 6.82
C ARG A 4 28.43 11.11 6.19
N LYS A 5 29.52 10.33 6.15
CA LYS A 5 29.49 8.94 5.66
C LYS A 5 28.56 8.06 6.52
N ARG A 6 28.60 8.18 7.85
CA ARG A 6 27.67 7.46 8.75
C ARG A 6 26.21 7.84 8.53
N LEU A 7 25.92 9.13 8.36
CA LEU A 7 24.56 9.61 8.13
C LEU A 7 23.99 9.10 6.80
N LEU A 8 24.83 9.11 5.75
CA LEU A 8 24.52 8.53 4.45
C LEU A 8 24.33 7.00 4.50
N GLN A 9 25.09 6.28 5.31
CA GLN A 9 24.89 4.85 5.55
C GLN A 9 23.58 4.58 6.32
N GLY A 10 23.23 5.42 7.29
CA GLY A 10 21.96 5.32 8.01
C GLY A 10 20.77 5.47 7.07
N ILE A 11 20.83 6.43 6.13
CA ILE A 11 19.82 6.63 5.09
C ILE A 11 19.63 5.36 4.25
N LEU A 12 20.73 4.71 3.84
CA LEU A 12 20.68 3.48 3.06
C LEU A 12 19.99 2.33 3.81
N VAL A 13 20.28 2.19 5.10
CA VAL A 13 19.67 1.15 5.94
C VAL A 13 18.18 1.42 6.14
N ILE A 14 17.79 2.67 6.41
CA ILE A 14 16.38 3.07 6.58
C ILE A 14 15.60 2.86 5.29
N SER A 15 16.17 3.27 4.16
CA SER A 15 15.63 3.05 2.82
C SER A 15 15.35 1.56 2.54
N ALA A 16 16.29 0.67 2.89
CA ALA A 16 16.09 -0.77 2.74
C ALA A 16 14.99 -1.32 3.64
N LEU A 17 14.91 -0.86 4.90
CA LEU A 17 13.85 -1.24 5.83
C LEU A 17 12.48 -0.76 5.36
N GLU A 18 12.39 0.46 4.82
CA GLU A 18 11.16 0.97 4.22
C GLU A 18 10.71 0.11 3.05
N MET A 19 11.60 -0.21 2.11
CA MET A 19 11.26 -1.09 0.98
C MET A 19 10.65 -2.42 1.45
N LEU A 20 11.20 -3.02 2.51
CA LEU A 20 10.64 -4.24 3.10
C LEU A 20 9.27 -3.99 3.74
N TYR A 21 9.14 -2.93 4.56
CA TYR A 21 7.90 -2.56 5.23
C TYR A 21 6.74 -2.42 4.24
N TYR A 22 6.94 -1.62 3.20
CA TYR A 22 5.91 -1.41 2.19
C TYR A 22 5.66 -2.61 1.30
N TYR A 23 6.69 -3.41 1.01
CA TYR A 23 6.50 -4.64 0.25
C TYR A 23 5.61 -5.63 1.02
N PHE A 24 5.87 -5.85 2.30
CA PHE A 24 5.11 -6.82 3.09
C PHE A 24 3.70 -6.33 3.42
N ILE A 25 3.53 -5.06 3.78
CA ILE A 25 2.21 -4.50 4.12
C ILE A 25 1.41 -4.21 2.86
N GLY A 26 2.00 -3.55 1.85
CA GLY A 26 1.29 -3.20 0.61
C GLY A 26 0.78 -4.41 -0.16
N LYS A 27 1.48 -5.55 -0.10
CA LYS A 27 1.04 -6.80 -0.74
C LYS A 27 -0.31 -7.31 -0.19
N GLN A 28 -0.67 -6.97 1.06
CA GLN A 28 -1.95 -7.38 1.64
C GLN A 28 -3.14 -6.56 1.11
N TYR A 29 -2.89 -5.42 0.46
CA TYR A 29 -3.91 -4.48 -0.03
C TYR A 29 -3.82 -4.26 -1.55
N LEU A 30 -3.27 -5.23 -2.27
CA LEU A 30 -3.35 -5.28 -3.73
C LEU A 30 -4.82 -5.04 -4.14
N PHE A 31 -5.04 -4.12 -5.10
CA PHE A 31 -6.34 -3.76 -5.67
C PHE A 31 -7.25 -2.79 -4.87
N ILE A 32 -6.75 -2.09 -3.85
CA ILE A 32 -7.42 -0.89 -3.29
C ILE A 32 -6.62 0.39 -3.55
N ASN A 33 -7.27 1.41 -4.10
CA ASN A 33 -6.85 2.82 -4.21
C ASN A 33 -5.36 3.00 -4.61
N GLY A 34 -4.85 2.20 -5.55
CA GLY A 34 -3.45 2.29 -6.00
C GLY A 34 -2.40 1.88 -4.97
N LEU A 35 -2.78 1.29 -3.83
CA LEU A 35 -1.84 0.73 -2.83
C LEU A 35 -1.06 -0.46 -3.37
N GLY A 36 -1.55 -1.13 -4.42
CA GLY A 36 -0.80 -2.11 -5.18
C GLY A 36 0.41 -1.52 -5.92
N ASP A 37 0.37 -0.22 -6.24
CA ASP A 37 1.44 0.48 -6.96
C ASP A 37 2.44 1.19 -6.03
N MET A 38 2.12 1.33 -4.75
CA MET A 38 3.01 1.85 -3.70
C MET A 38 4.42 1.23 -3.76
N PRO A 39 4.59 -0.10 -3.87
CA PRO A 39 5.91 -0.72 -4.01
C PRO A 39 6.72 -0.14 -5.19
N TYR A 40 6.08 0.15 -6.34
CA TYR A 40 6.76 0.75 -7.49
C TYR A 40 7.18 2.19 -7.22
N TYR A 41 6.32 3.00 -6.58
CA TYR A 41 6.66 4.37 -6.20
C TYR A 41 7.82 4.43 -5.22
N ILE A 42 7.87 3.49 -4.27
CA ILE A 42 8.94 3.42 -3.26
C ILE A 42 10.25 2.92 -3.86
N ILE A 43 10.21 1.92 -4.76
CA ILE A 43 11.40 1.49 -5.49
C ILE A 43 11.93 2.64 -6.36
N GLY A 44 11.05 3.34 -7.08
CA GLY A 44 11.41 4.51 -7.89
C GLY A 44 11.99 5.66 -7.07
N GLY A 45 11.36 5.99 -5.94
CA GLY A 45 11.84 7.02 -5.01
C GLY A 45 13.21 6.67 -4.41
N ASN A 46 13.41 5.40 -4.04
CA ASN A 46 14.71 4.93 -3.56
C ASN A 46 15.78 4.98 -4.66
N ALA A 47 15.48 4.55 -5.89
CA ALA A 47 16.41 4.65 -7.01
C ALA A 47 16.87 6.11 -7.25
N LEU A 48 15.94 7.08 -7.21
CA LEU A 48 16.27 8.50 -7.29
C LEU A 48 17.15 8.96 -6.11
N LEU A 49 16.89 8.45 -4.92
CA LEU A 49 17.68 8.73 -3.72
C LEU A 49 19.11 8.17 -3.81
N PHE A 50 19.29 6.99 -4.42
CA PHE A 50 20.60 6.41 -4.74
C PHE A 50 21.36 7.20 -5.81
N VAL A 51 20.67 7.66 -6.86
CA VAL A 51 21.26 8.53 -7.89
C VAL A 51 21.71 9.86 -7.26
N ALA A 52 20.86 10.46 -6.44
CA ALA A 52 21.21 11.65 -5.66
C ALA A 52 22.39 11.36 -4.74
N TYR A 53 22.43 10.22 -4.04
CA TYR A 53 23.55 9.80 -3.19
C TYR A 53 24.89 9.85 -3.95
N PHE A 54 24.97 9.27 -5.15
CA PHE A 54 26.20 9.24 -5.95
C PHE A 54 26.65 10.65 -6.37
N ILE A 55 25.72 11.49 -6.83
CA ILE A 55 26.00 12.89 -7.18
C ILE A 55 26.45 13.68 -5.94
N LEU A 56 25.87 13.38 -4.77
CA LEU A 56 26.17 14.08 -3.52
C LEU A 56 27.54 13.70 -2.93
N VAL A 57 28.08 12.52 -3.24
CA VAL A 57 29.39 12.06 -2.72
C VAL A 57 30.57 12.89 -3.27
N GLU A 58 30.45 13.47 -4.46
CA GLU A 58 31.48 14.36 -5.03
C GLU A 58 31.73 15.63 -4.20
N LYS A 59 32.97 16.12 -4.18
CA LYS A 59 33.43 17.22 -3.30
C LYS A 59 32.87 18.62 -3.66
N SER A 60 32.25 18.82 -4.82
CA SER A 60 31.75 20.14 -5.22
C SER A 60 30.40 20.49 -4.54
N ASN A 61 30.16 21.78 -4.22
CA ASN A 61 28.87 22.34 -3.76
C ASN A 61 28.26 21.85 -2.42
N ILE A 62 29.07 21.74 -1.36
CA ILE A 62 28.70 21.20 -0.02
C ILE A 62 27.38 21.75 0.59
N ARG A 63 27.08 23.06 0.48
CA ARG A 63 25.89 23.66 1.11
C ARG A 63 24.57 23.19 0.48
N LYS A 64 24.46 23.23 -0.85
CA LYS A 64 23.27 22.75 -1.59
C LYS A 64 23.06 21.24 -1.37
N LYS A 65 24.16 20.50 -1.26
CA LYS A 65 24.16 19.06 -1.00
C LYS A 65 23.59 18.69 0.38
N ASN A 66 23.86 19.48 1.42
CA ASN A 66 23.29 19.21 2.75
C ASN A 66 21.77 19.45 2.81
N ALA A 67 21.26 20.49 2.13
CA ALA A 67 19.82 20.74 2.07
C ALA A 67 19.07 19.57 1.40
N LEU A 68 19.60 19.06 0.29
CA LEU A 68 19.04 17.88 -0.40
C LEU A 68 19.04 16.63 0.47
N ILE A 69 20.10 16.39 1.25
CA ILE A 69 20.17 15.26 2.18
C ILE A 69 19.09 15.37 3.27
N ILE A 70 18.87 16.57 3.81
CA ILE A 70 17.84 16.79 4.84
C ILE A 70 16.45 16.57 4.27
N ILE A 71 16.17 17.08 3.05
CA ILE A 71 14.88 16.88 2.38
C ILE A 71 14.63 15.40 2.10
N ALA A 72 15.63 14.68 1.57
CA ALA A 72 15.53 13.25 1.31
C ALA A 72 15.25 12.46 2.60
N TYR A 73 15.91 12.82 3.69
CA TYR A 73 15.68 12.22 5.00
C TYR A 73 14.27 12.50 5.54
N ALA A 74 13.78 13.73 5.40
CA ALA A 74 12.44 14.10 5.80
C ALA A 74 11.37 13.35 4.98
N LEU A 75 11.57 13.20 3.67
CA LEU A 75 10.67 12.45 2.81
C LEU A 75 10.61 10.97 3.17
N LEU A 76 11.76 10.33 3.43
CA LEU A 76 11.81 8.95 3.93
C LEU A 76 10.99 8.83 5.21
N ILE A 77 11.22 9.68 6.22
CA ILE A 77 10.48 9.61 7.48
C ILE A 77 8.98 9.83 7.32
N ILE A 78 8.55 10.76 6.45
CA ILE A 78 7.13 11.12 6.31
C ILE A 78 6.34 10.06 5.53
N ALA A 79 6.97 9.43 4.53
CA ALA A 79 6.29 8.51 3.63
C ALA A 79 5.55 7.37 4.38
N PRO A 80 6.13 6.69 5.40
CA PRO A 80 5.46 5.60 6.09
C PRO A 80 4.18 6.04 6.78
N PHE A 81 4.18 7.22 7.40
CA PHE A 81 2.99 7.78 8.04
C PHE A 81 1.91 8.13 7.03
N TYR A 82 2.31 8.69 5.88
CA TYR A 82 1.36 8.99 4.82
C TYR A 82 0.72 7.72 4.27
N PHE A 83 1.50 6.66 4.03
CA PHE A 83 0.97 5.37 3.62
C PHE A 83 0.05 4.77 4.67
N GLN A 84 0.48 4.70 5.93
CA GLN A 84 -0.29 4.08 6.99
C GLN A 84 -1.66 4.75 7.19
N LYS A 85 -1.78 6.06 6.92
CA LYS A 85 -3.06 6.77 6.94
C LYS A 85 -4.04 6.29 5.85
N HIS A 86 -3.54 5.79 4.72
CA HIS A 86 -4.36 5.35 3.58
C HIS A 86 -4.52 3.83 3.52
N VAL A 87 -3.77 3.08 4.34
CA VAL A 87 -3.92 1.63 4.50
C VAL A 87 -5.33 1.35 5.06
N PRO A 88 -6.13 0.52 4.36
CA PRO A 88 -7.44 0.11 4.84
C PRO A 88 -7.35 -0.70 6.13
N SER A 89 -8.42 -0.69 6.92
CA SER A 89 -8.50 -1.41 8.18
C SER A 89 -8.65 -2.92 7.98
N PHE A 90 -9.22 -3.33 6.84
CA PHE A 90 -9.52 -4.71 6.52
C PHE A 90 -8.91 -5.09 5.17
N ASN A 91 -8.31 -6.27 5.09
CA ASN A 91 -7.88 -6.87 3.83
C ASN A 91 -8.98 -7.77 3.23
N VAL A 92 -8.74 -8.32 2.03
CA VAL A 92 -9.70 -9.19 1.33
C VAL A 92 -10.05 -10.44 2.15
N ASP A 93 -9.06 -11.04 2.83
CA ASP A 93 -9.26 -12.27 3.60
C ASP A 93 -10.14 -12.02 4.82
N ASP A 94 -9.94 -10.89 5.51
CA ASP A 94 -10.77 -10.45 6.63
C ASP A 94 -12.20 -10.18 6.16
N ALA A 95 -12.37 -9.42 5.07
CA ALA A 95 -13.68 -9.15 4.47
C ALA A 95 -14.40 -10.46 4.09
N THR A 96 -13.68 -11.41 3.51
CA THR A 96 -14.19 -12.74 3.16
C THR A 96 -14.64 -13.52 4.38
N GLN A 97 -13.85 -13.50 5.46
CA GLN A 97 -14.22 -14.16 6.72
C GLN A 97 -15.43 -13.52 7.39
N ILE A 98 -15.52 -12.19 7.38
CA ILE A 98 -16.66 -11.47 7.95
C ILE A 98 -17.93 -11.83 7.20
N ILE A 99 -17.94 -11.69 5.87
CA ILE A 99 -19.13 -11.97 5.05
C ILE A 99 -19.54 -13.45 5.13
N SER A 100 -18.58 -14.38 5.04
CA SER A 100 -18.89 -15.82 5.14
C SER A 100 -19.41 -16.24 6.51
N ARG A 101 -18.98 -15.59 7.61
CA ARG A 101 -19.53 -15.84 8.95
C ARG A 101 -20.92 -15.26 9.13
N THR A 102 -21.21 -14.11 8.54
CA THR A 102 -22.51 -13.42 8.71
C THR A 102 -23.60 -14.01 7.83
N GLU A 103 -23.32 -14.25 6.54
CA GLU A 103 -24.32 -14.68 5.56
C GLU A 103 -24.38 -16.22 5.41
N GLY A 104 -23.25 -16.88 5.72
CA GLY A 104 -23.06 -18.31 5.49
C GLY A 104 -22.87 -18.66 4.00
N GLY A 105 -22.47 -19.89 3.73
CA GLY A 105 -22.22 -20.37 2.36
C GLY A 105 -20.74 -20.43 2.00
N LYS A 106 -20.45 -20.84 0.77
CA LYS A 106 -19.09 -21.04 0.28
C LYS A 106 -18.66 -19.86 -0.57
N VAL A 107 -17.49 -19.30 -0.27
CA VAL A 107 -16.88 -18.26 -1.10
C VAL A 107 -16.47 -18.88 -2.44
N VAL A 108 -16.98 -18.31 -3.53
CA VAL A 108 -16.71 -18.76 -4.89
C VAL A 108 -16.06 -17.64 -5.70
N LYS A 109 -15.24 -18.00 -6.68
CA LYS A 109 -14.69 -17.02 -7.61
C LYS A 109 -15.75 -16.63 -8.63
N ASP A 110 -16.08 -15.35 -8.66
CA ASP A 110 -16.91 -14.81 -9.73
C ASP A 110 -16.09 -14.64 -11.02
N ARG A 111 -16.69 -14.97 -12.15
CA ARG A 111 -16.14 -14.74 -13.49
C ARG A 111 -16.68 -13.48 -14.14
N LYS A 112 -17.81 -12.95 -13.64
CA LYS A 112 -18.45 -11.73 -14.16
C LYS A 112 -17.86 -10.46 -13.56
N PHE A 113 -17.53 -10.48 -12.27
CA PHE A 113 -17.04 -9.31 -11.56
C PHE A 113 -15.58 -9.47 -11.15
N SER A 114 -14.85 -8.36 -11.22
CA SER A 114 -13.49 -8.25 -10.69
C SER A 114 -13.50 -8.39 -9.16
N GLY A 115 -12.36 -8.67 -8.53
CA GLY A 115 -12.27 -8.75 -7.05
C GLY A 115 -12.61 -7.43 -6.34
N THR A 116 -12.69 -6.32 -7.06
CA THR A 116 -13.10 -5.00 -6.57
C THR A 116 -14.01 -4.27 -7.55
N ILE A 117 -14.83 -3.35 -7.03
CA ILE A 117 -15.57 -2.32 -7.78
C ILE A 117 -15.37 -0.96 -7.12
N VAL A 118 -15.65 0.11 -7.85
CA VAL A 118 -15.76 1.46 -7.28
C VAL A 118 -17.21 1.69 -6.88
N ASP A 119 -17.45 2.09 -5.63
CA ASP A 119 -18.77 2.43 -5.12
C ASP A 119 -19.26 3.80 -5.65
N TYR A 120 -20.49 4.18 -5.28
CA TYR A 120 -21.06 5.48 -5.68
C TYR A 120 -20.33 6.69 -5.09
N SER A 121 -19.53 6.50 -4.05
CA SER A 121 -18.72 7.55 -3.43
C SER A 121 -17.31 7.67 -4.04
N GLY A 122 -16.98 6.82 -5.01
CA GLY A 122 -15.67 6.80 -5.67
C GLY A 122 -14.62 5.97 -4.94
N LEU A 123 -15.00 5.16 -3.97
CA LEU A 123 -14.11 4.30 -3.18
C LEU A 123 -14.06 2.88 -3.75
N GLU A 124 -12.87 2.31 -3.86
CA GLU A 124 -12.71 0.89 -4.20
C GLU A 124 -13.13 0.00 -3.02
N VAL A 125 -14.09 -0.90 -3.29
CA VAL A 125 -14.65 -1.87 -2.33
C VAL A 125 -14.37 -3.30 -2.81
N TYR A 126 -14.23 -4.22 -1.86
CA TYR A 126 -14.01 -5.63 -2.17
C TYR A 126 -15.29 -6.33 -2.58
N ILE A 127 -15.23 -7.16 -3.62
CA ILE A 127 -16.35 -8.00 -4.03
C ILE A 127 -16.14 -9.40 -3.49
N ILE A 128 -17.05 -9.82 -2.61
CA ILE A 128 -17.11 -11.19 -2.10
C ILE A 128 -18.35 -11.86 -2.67
N THR A 129 -18.14 -13.00 -3.32
CA THR A 129 -19.24 -13.80 -3.89
C THR A 129 -19.41 -15.07 -3.08
N LEU A 130 -20.65 -15.31 -2.63
CA LEU A 130 -21.03 -16.48 -1.86
C LEU A 130 -22.00 -17.34 -2.67
N GLU A 131 -21.82 -18.65 -2.61
CA GLU A 131 -22.77 -19.64 -3.09
C GLU A 131 -23.43 -20.34 -1.90
N LYS A 132 -24.76 -20.29 -1.84
CA LYS A 132 -25.59 -20.94 -0.82
C LYS A 132 -26.82 -21.53 -1.49
N ASP A 133 -27.05 -22.83 -1.29
CA ASP A 133 -28.22 -23.53 -1.86
C ASP A 133 -28.42 -23.34 -3.38
N LYS A 134 -27.32 -23.21 -4.14
CA LYS A 134 -27.25 -22.93 -5.59
C LYS A 134 -27.63 -21.50 -6.00
N GLU A 135 -27.89 -20.61 -5.05
CA GLU A 135 -27.98 -19.17 -5.27
C GLU A 135 -26.62 -18.53 -5.07
N VAL A 136 -26.30 -17.53 -5.89
CA VAL A 136 -25.01 -16.84 -5.88
C VAL A 136 -25.24 -15.38 -5.52
N SER A 137 -24.93 -14.99 -4.28
CA SER A 137 -25.07 -13.60 -3.84
C SER A 137 -23.72 -12.88 -3.84
N ARG A 138 -23.72 -11.60 -4.22
CA ARG A 138 -22.53 -10.76 -4.34
C ARG A 138 -22.62 -9.58 -3.39
N TYR A 139 -21.56 -9.42 -2.62
CA TYR A 139 -21.45 -8.40 -1.59
C TYR A 139 -20.29 -7.47 -1.90
N ALA A 140 -20.52 -6.18 -1.74
CA ALA A 140 -19.51 -5.13 -1.81
C ALA A 140 -19.14 -4.71 -0.38
N PHE A 141 -17.87 -4.84 -0.01
CA PHE A 141 -17.35 -4.61 1.34
C PHE A 141 -16.43 -3.38 1.38
N ASP A 142 -16.74 -2.42 2.24
CA ASP A 142 -15.94 -1.24 2.51
C ASP A 142 -14.72 -1.59 3.38
N PRO A 143 -13.50 -1.50 2.83
CA PRO A 143 -12.28 -1.92 3.50
C PRO A 143 -11.84 -0.97 4.63
N TYR A 144 -12.48 0.21 4.78
CA TYR A 144 -12.19 1.17 5.84
C TYR A 144 -13.17 1.10 7.01
N THR A 145 -14.44 0.77 6.75
CA THR A 145 -15.53 0.91 7.74
C THR A 145 -16.22 -0.40 8.14
N GLU A 146 -15.80 -1.55 7.59
CA GLU A 146 -16.42 -2.88 7.82
C GLU A 146 -17.83 -3.05 7.22
N LYS A 147 -18.42 -1.97 6.71
CA LYS A 147 -19.77 -2.00 6.15
C LYS A 147 -19.78 -2.75 4.82
N TYR A 148 -20.84 -3.51 4.57
CA TYR A 148 -21.04 -4.16 3.28
C TYR A 148 -22.51 -4.14 2.85
N TYR A 149 -22.75 -4.30 1.56
CA TYR A 149 -24.09 -4.37 0.97
C TYR A 149 -24.14 -5.41 -0.14
N SER A 150 -25.29 -6.10 -0.27
CA SER A 150 -25.56 -6.93 -1.46
C SER A 150 -25.90 -6.05 -2.64
N PHE A 151 -25.39 -6.38 -3.83
CA PHE A 151 -25.63 -5.60 -5.05
C PHE A 151 -26.04 -6.43 -6.27
N ALA A 152 -25.94 -7.77 -6.19
CA ALA A 152 -26.40 -8.65 -7.26
C ALA A 152 -26.54 -10.11 -6.79
N ASP A 153 -27.65 -10.74 -7.18
CA ASP A 153 -27.93 -12.17 -7.06
C ASP A 153 -27.87 -12.83 -8.45
#